data_AF-A0A6A1QYU0-F1
#
_entry.id   AF-A0A6A1QYU0-F1
#
_cell.length_a   1.000
_cell.length_b   1.000
_cell.length_c   1.000
_cell.angle_alpha   90.00
_cell.angle_beta   90.00
_cell.angle_gamma   90.00
#
_symmetry.space_group_name_H-M   'P 1'
#
loop_
_entity.id
_entity.type
_entity.pdbx_description
1 polymer ?
#
loop_
_entity_poly.entity_id
_entity_poly.type
_entity_poly.pdbx_seq_one_letter_code
_entity_poly.pdbx_strand_id
1 'polypeptide(L)'
;MKERLAGFLLMCAIVPLAILGYLLLWWVGLFGKTDRGRAGVRALDHFVNATLFNGYAWESVSSHAWRERDKQWAKAVIWVTDLFQKDHCMRSNKREQRIVDLVLKKGLDKRTID
;
A
#
# COMPACT_ATOMS: atom_id res chain seq x y z
N MET A 1 7.83 -28.33 11.87
CA MET A 1 7.06 -28.97 10.76
C MET A 1 5.55 -28.71 10.83
N LYS A 2 4.90 -28.82 12.00
CA LYS A 2 3.46 -28.56 12.16
C LYS A 2 3.02 -27.15 11.69
N GLU A 3 3.80 -26.12 11.98
CA GLU A 3 3.52 -24.74 11.55
C GLU A 3 3.56 -24.55 10.03
N ARG A 4 4.53 -25.19 9.34
CA ARG A 4 4.62 -25.14 7.88
C ARG A 4 3.44 -25.84 7.21
N LEU A 5 3.00 -26.97 7.77
CA LEU A 5 1.83 -27.71 7.27
C LEU A 5 0.53 -26.93 7.53
N ALA A 6 0.37 -26.35 8.72
CA ALA A 6 -0.77 -25.49 9.04
C ALA A 6 -0.83 -24.27 8.13
N GLY A 7 0.32 -23.63 7.88
CA GLY A 7 0.45 -22.53 6.92
C GLY A 7 0.08 -22.96 5.50
N PHE A 8 0.55 -24.12 5.04
CA PHE A 8 0.21 -24.63 3.72
C PHE A 8 -1.29 -24.90 3.55
N LEU A 9 -1.91 -25.59 4.52
CA LEU A 9 -3.36 -25.85 4.50
C LEU A 9 -4.17 -24.56 4.55
N LEU A 10 -3.72 -23.59 5.35
CA LEU A 10 -4.33 -22.26 5.40
C LEU A 10 -4.24 -21.56 4.05
N MET A 11 -3.09 -21.59 3.38
CA MET A 11 -2.91 -21.00 2.05
C MET A 11 -3.79 -21.68 1.00
N CYS A 12 -3.94 -23.00 1.05
CA CYS A 12 -4.86 -23.74 0.16
C CYS A 12 -6.33 -23.30 0.32
N ALA A 13 -6.74 -22.85 1.51
CA ALA A 13 -8.08 -22.32 1.73
C ALA A 13 -8.18 -20.82 1.39
N ILE A 14 -7.21 -20.01 1.84
CA ILE A 14 -7.24 -18.55 1.70
C ILE A 14 -7.04 -18.11 0.25
N VAL A 15 -6.14 -18.73 -0.51
CA VAL A 15 -5.84 -18.29 -1.88
C VAL A 15 -7.07 -18.40 -2.79
N PRO A 16 -7.81 -19.52 -2.82
CA PRO A 16 -9.07 -19.58 -3.57
C PRO A 16 -10.10 -18.57 -3.11
N LEU A 17 -10.23 -18.34 -1.79
CA LEU A 17 -11.13 -17.32 -1.24
C LEU A 17 -10.73 -15.90 -1.66
N ALA A 18 -9.45 -15.60 -1.75
CA ALA A 18 -8.95 -14.32 -2.25
C ALA A 18 -9.29 -14.12 -3.73
N ILE A 19 -9.15 -15.17 -4.56
CA ILE A 19 -9.56 -15.15 -5.96
C ILE A 19 -11.06 -14.91 -6.09
N LEU A 20 -11.89 -15.64 -5.33
CA LEU A 20 -13.34 -15.44 -5.29
C LEU A 20 -13.71 -14.01 -4.84
N GLY A 21 -13.01 -13.48 -3.83
CA GLY A 21 -13.16 -12.10 -3.38
C GLY A 21 -12.86 -11.08 -4.48
N TYR A 22 -11.82 -11.31 -5.29
CA TYR A 22 -11.48 -10.48 -6.43
C TYR A 22 -12.56 -10.53 -7.53
N LEU A 23 -13.07 -11.73 -7.86
CA LEU A 23 -14.17 -11.88 -8.82
C LEU A 23 -15.44 -11.17 -8.35
N LEU A 24 -15.75 -11.26 -7.04
CA LEU A 24 -16.88 -10.56 -6.44
C LEU A 24 -16.69 -9.04 -6.48
N LEU A 25 -15.48 -8.54 -6.22
CA LEU A 25 -15.14 -7.13 -6.34
C LEU A 25 -15.35 -6.61 -7.77
N TRP A 26 -14.88 -7.36 -8.76
CA TRP A 26 -15.10 -7.03 -10.18
C TRP A 26 -16.60 -6.96 -10.52
N TRP A 27 -17.38 -7.95 -10.09
CA TRP A 27 -18.83 -7.97 -10.29
C TRP A 27 -19.55 -6.81 -9.58
N VAL A 28 -19.24 -6.56 -8.31
CA VAL A 28 -19.85 -5.48 -7.51
C VAL A 28 -19.44 -4.11 -8.03
N GLY A 29 -18.24 -3.95 -8.60
CA GLY A 29 -17.80 -2.72 -9.23
C GLY A 29 -18.62 -2.37 -10.49
N LEU A 30 -19.11 -3.37 -11.22
CA LEU A 30 -19.92 -3.19 -12.43
C LEU A 30 -21.42 -3.03 -12.13
N PHE A 31 -21.97 -3.81 -11.21
CA PHE A 31 -23.43 -3.93 -11.01
C PHE A 31 -23.90 -3.69 -9.58
N GLY A 32 -23.00 -3.50 -8.63
CA GLY A 32 -23.31 -3.50 -7.20
C GLY A 32 -23.40 -2.12 -6.56
N LYS A 33 -23.69 -2.12 -5.26
CA LYS A 33 -23.68 -0.90 -4.44
C LYS A 33 -22.24 -0.38 -4.29
N THR A 34 -22.06 0.91 -4.54
CA THR A 34 -20.77 1.62 -4.43
C THR A 34 -20.11 1.44 -3.06
N ASP A 35 -20.89 1.38 -1.98
CA ASP A 35 -20.34 1.23 -0.63
C ASP A 35 -19.70 -0.14 -0.38
N ARG A 36 -20.28 -1.20 -0.94
CA ARG A 36 -19.71 -2.55 -0.87
C ARG A 36 -18.43 -2.64 -1.72
N GLY A 37 -18.44 -2.03 -2.90
CA GLY A 37 -17.25 -1.90 -3.74
C GLY A 37 -16.12 -1.15 -3.02
N ARG A 38 -16.42 0.00 -2.42
CA ARG A 38 -15.44 0.81 -1.66
C ARG A 38 -14.87 0.06 -0.47
N ALA A 39 -15.68 -0.73 0.24
CA ALA A 39 -15.19 -1.56 1.35
C ALA A 39 -14.22 -2.63 0.86
N GLY A 40 -14.56 -3.34 -0.22
CA GLY A 40 -13.68 -4.37 -0.77
C GLY A 40 -12.39 -3.81 -1.38
N VAL A 41 -12.46 -2.67 -2.09
CA VAL A 41 -11.27 -2.03 -2.68
C VAL A 41 -10.30 -1.56 -1.58
N ARG A 42 -10.81 -1.05 -0.45
CA ARG A 42 -9.96 -0.71 0.71
C ARG A 42 -9.28 -1.94 1.32
N ALA A 43 -9.97 -3.06 1.43
CA ALA A 43 -9.36 -4.30 1.93
C ALA A 43 -8.28 -4.83 0.97
N LEU A 44 -8.52 -4.74 -0.34
CA LEU A 44 -7.54 -5.10 -1.35
C LEU A 44 -6.31 -4.18 -1.31
N ASP A 45 -6.51 -2.87 -1.16
CA ASP A 45 -5.43 -1.90 -0.99
C ASP A 45 -4.53 -2.26 0.20
N HIS A 46 -5.10 -2.57 1.36
CA HIS A 46 -4.33 -3.03 2.52
C HIS A 46 -3.53 -4.31 2.25
N PHE A 47 -4.12 -5.28 1.55
CA PHE A 47 -3.41 -6.51 1.18
C PHE A 47 -2.24 -6.22 0.22
N VAL A 48 -2.45 -5.38 -0.78
CA VAL A 48 -1.40 -4.96 -1.72
C VAL A 48 -0.29 -4.22 -1.00
N ASN A 49 -0.63 -3.27 -0.13
CA ASN A 49 0.34 -2.54 0.69
C ASN A 49 1.18 -3.49 1.56
N ALA A 50 0.53 -4.47 2.21
CA ALA A 50 1.21 -5.48 3.01
C ALA A 50 2.15 -6.39 2.20
N THR A 51 1.74 -6.80 0.99
CA THR A 51 2.44 -7.85 0.23
C THR A 51 3.46 -7.31 -0.77
N LEU A 52 3.12 -6.25 -1.51
CA LEU A 52 3.97 -5.68 -2.56
C LEU A 52 4.85 -4.54 -2.04
N PHE A 53 4.35 -3.79 -1.06
CA PHE A 53 5.06 -2.63 -0.51
C PHE A 53 5.58 -2.87 0.90
N ASN A 54 5.74 -4.14 1.31
CA ASN A 54 6.31 -4.51 2.61
C ASN A 54 5.61 -3.82 3.80
N GLY A 55 4.29 -3.61 3.71
CA GLY A 55 3.49 -2.94 4.73
C GLY A 55 3.37 -1.43 4.58
N TYR A 56 4.10 -0.81 3.65
CA TYR A 56 3.99 0.64 3.43
C TYR A 56 2.70 0.99 2.69
N ALA A 57 1.98 1.99 3.21
CA ALA A 57 0.84 2.57 2.51
C ALA A 57 1.29 3.21 1.19
N TRP A 58 0.44 3.13 0.16
CA TRP A 58 0.71 3.73 -1.15
C TRP A 58 1.03 5.22 -1.06
N GLU A 59 0.37 5.96 -0.16
CA GLU A 59 0.64 7.37 0.11
C GLU A 59 2.08 7.60 0.59
N SER A 60 2.60 6.69 1.43
CA SER A 60 3.98 6.77 1.94
C SER A 60 5.01 6.34 0.91
N VAL A 61 4.70 5.35 0.08
CA VAL A 61 5.54 5.01 -1.09
C VAL A 61 5.62 6.21 -2.04
N SER A 62 4.49 6.83 -2.33
CA SER A 62 4.39 8.02 -3.19
C SER A 62 5.13 9.22 -2.60
N SER A 63 5.03 9.41 -1.28
CA SER A 63 5.76 10.45 -0.57
C SER A 63 7.27 10.21 -0.61
N HIS A 64 7.70 8.96 -0.38
CA HIS A 64 9.10 8.58 -0.42
C HIS A 64 9.70 8.71 -1.81
N ALA A 65 8.94 8.31 -2.85
CA ALA A 65 9.33 8.51 -4.24
C ALA A 65 9.60 10.00 -4.54
N TRP A 66 8.77 10.92 -4.03
CA TRP A 66 9.03 12.34 -4.22
C TRP A 66 10.33 12.82 -3.55
N ARG A 67 10.63 12.33 -2.33
CA ARG A 67 11.89 12.65 -1.64
C ARG A 67 13.10 12.12 -2.40
N GLU A 68 12.99 10.90 -2.93
CA GLU A 68 14.05 10.24 -3.68
C GLU A 68 13.94 10.39 -5.21
N ARG A 69 13.31 11.47 -5.70
CA ARG A 69 12.98 11.70 -7.13
C ARG A 69 14.16 11.59 -8.11
N ASP A 70 15.39 11.65 -7.62
CA ASP A 70 16.59 11.47 -8.42
C ASP A 70 16.84 9.99 -8.80
N LYS A 71 16.29 9.03 -8.04
CA LYS A 71 16.41 7.59 -8.28
C LYS A 71 15.43 7.11 -9.36
N GLN A 72 15.86 6.10 -10.13
CA GLN A 72 15.08 5.58 -11.26
C GLN A 72 13.72 4.99 -10.86
N TRP A 73 13.67 4.25 -9.74
CA TRP A 73 12.42 3.69 -9.23
C TRP A 73 11.42 4.80 -8.86
N ALA A 74 11.90 5.88 -8.26
CA ALA A 74 11.09 7.01 -7.83
C ALA A 74 10.54 7.77 -9.03
N LYS A 75 11.36 7.97 -10.07
CA LYS A 75 10.91 8.54 -11.36
C LYS A 75 9.79 7.72 -11.99
N ALA A 76 9.89 6.38 -11.95
CA ALA A 76 8.84 5.51 -12.45
C ALA A 76 7.53 5.68 -11.65
N VAL A 77 7.60 5.70 -10.32
CA VAL A 77 6.42 5.91 -9.46
C VAL A 77 5.78 7.29 -9.69
N ILE A 78 6.58 8.35 -9.76
CA ILE A 78 6.11 9.72 -10.03
C ILE A 78 5.45 9.76 -11.42
N TRP A 79 6.10 9.21 -12.43
CA TRP A 79 5.56 9.19 -13.79
C TRP A 79 4.23 8.45 -13.87
N VAL A 80 4.14 7.24 -13.30
CA VAL A 80 2.87 6.46 -13.28
C VAL A 80 1.78 7.22 -12.54
N THR A 81 2.07 7.76 -11.36
CA THR A 81 1.05 8.46 -10.56
C THR A 81 0.58 9.76 -11.20
N ASP A 82 1.47 10.49 -11.89
CA ASP A 82 1.11 11.72 -12.61
C ASP A 82 0.19 11.48 -13.81
N LEU A 83 0.19 10.28 -14.41
CA LEU A 83 -0.76 9.90 -15.46
C LEU A 83 -2.20 9.88 -14.95
N PHE A 84 -2.41 9.44 -13.70
CA PHE A 84 -3.73 9.37 -13.08
C PHE A 84 -4.10 10.67 -12.38
N GLN A 85 -3.11 11.29 -11.73
CA GLN A 85 -3.32 12.49 -10.94
C GLN A 85 -2.02 13.31 -10.88
N LYS A 86 -1.97 14.42 -11.64
CA LYS A 86 -0.82 15.34 -11.62
C LYS A 86 -0.43 15.76 -10.20
N ASP A 87 0.88 15.79 -9.95
CA ASP A 87 1.51 16.20 -8.69
C ASP A 87 1.05 15.37 -7.48
N HIS A 88 0.70 14.10 -7.68
CA HIS A 88 0.26 13.22 -6.59
C HIS A 88 1.36 13.02 -5.55
N CYS A 89 2.54 12.58 -5.99
CA CYS A 89 3.71 12.34 -5.12
C CYS A 89 4.15 13.61 -4.36
N MET A 90 4.17 14.77 -5.03
CA MET A 90 4.49 16.05 -4.40
C MET A 90 3.52 16.39 -3.27
N ARG A 91 2.20 16.25 -3.53
CA ARG A 91 1.17 16.52 -2.52
C ARG A 91 1.21 15.53 -1.36
N SER A 92 1.49 14.25 -1.64
CA SER A 92 1.70 13.26 -0.60
C SER A 92 2.87 13.66 0.30
N ASN A 93 4.00 14.04 -0.30
CA ASN A 93 5.16 14.48 0.46
C ASN A 93 4.91 15.76 1.26
N LYS A 94 4.18 16.74 0.72
CA LYS A 94 3.86 17.95 1.48
C LYS A 94 3.09 17.66 2.77
N ARG A 95 2.28 16.59 2.81
CA ARG A 95 1.56 16.14 4.01
C ARG A 95 2.46 15.37 4.97
N GLU A 96 3.23 14.42 4.45
CA GLU A 96 4.04 13.52 5.27
C GLU A 96 5.34 14.18 5.78
N GLN A 97 5.94 15.10 5.01
CA GLN A 97 7.23 15.72 5.35
C GLN A 97 7.19 16.39 6.72
N ARG A 98 6.08 17.03 7.11
CA ARG A 98 5.93 17.65 8.44
C ARG A 98 6.06 16.64 9.58
N ILE A 99 5.56 15.42 9.37
CA ILE A 99 5.63 14.34 10.35
C ILE A 99 7.05 13.79 10.38
N VAL A 100 7.65 13.55 9.21
CA VAL A 100 9.04 13.10 9.08
C VAL A 100 9.99 14.08 9.78
N ASP A 101 9.85 15.37 9.53
CA ASP A 101 10.67 16.42 10.15
C ASP A 101 10.50 16.43 11.67
N LEU A 102 9.28 16.20 12.18
CA LEU A 102 9.02 16.10 13.61
C LEU A 102 9.69 14.87 14.23
N VAL A 103 9.58 13.71 13.57
CA VAL A 103 10.21 12.44 13.99
C VAL A 103 11.74 12.62 14.09
N LEU A 104 12.35 13.17 13.04
CA LEU A 104 13.79 13.44 12.99
C LEU A 104 14.23 14.47 14.03
N LYS A 105 13.46 15.57 14.18
CA LYS A 105 13.73 16.60 15.20
C LYS A 105 13.68 16.04 16.62
N LYS A 106 12.82 15.06 16.86
CA LYS A 106 12.68 14.37 18.14
C LYS A 106 13.62 13.17 18.29
N GLY A 107 14.39 12.82 17.26
CA GLY A 107 15.30 11.67 17.24
C GLY A 107 14.57 10.33 17.40
N LEU A 108 13.29 10.25 17.02
CA LEU A 108 12.45 9.06 17.18
C LEU A 108 12.76 7.97 16.15
N ASP A 109 13.55 8.30 15.12
CA ASP A 109 14.11 7.36 14.16
C ASP A 109 15.28 6.54 14.74
N LYS A 110 15.84 6.97 15.87
CA LYS A 110 16.96 6.28 16.51
C LYS A 110 16.47 5.15 17.40
N ARG A 111 17.18 4.03 17.36
CA ARG A 111 16.95 2.90 18.26
C ARG A 111 17.27 3.33 19.69
N THR A 112 16.30 3.21 20.59
CA THR A 112 16.44 3.62 22.00
C THR A 112 16.90 2.50 22.94
N ILE A 113 16.91 1.25 22.46
CA ILE A 113 17.33 0.06 23.21
C ILE A 113 18.12 -0.85 22.27
N ASP A 114 19.38 -1.12 22.61
CA ASP A 114 20.28 -2.00 21.86
C ASP A 114 19.93 -3.48 22.05
#